data_AF-A0A7S0BV94-F1
#
_entry.id   AF-A0A7S0BV94-F1
#
_cell.length_a   1.000
_cell.length_b   1.000
_cell.length_c   1.000
_cell.angle_alpha   90.00
_cell.angle_beta   90.00
_cell.angle_gamma   90.00
#
_symmetry.space_group_name_H-M   'P 1'
#
loop_
_entity.id
_entity.type
_entity.pdbx_description
1 polymer ?
#
loop_
_entity_poly.entity_id
_entity_poly.type
_entity_poly.pdbx_seq_one_letter_code
_entity_poly.pdbx_strand_id
1 'polypeptide(L)'
;PLWTGKQVFSVLLRPNRKSTVIVNFETKEKNYLSDLKRKHFCPKDGWVCFRNSELISGNIAKKTIGDGSKTGLLYVLLRDCGEEHAASFMDRFSKLCSRFFGFHKGFSIGISDV
;
A
#
# COMPACT_ATOMS: atom_id res chain seq x y z
N PRO A 1 -19.08 -13.58 5.13
CA PRO A 1 -18.10 -12.67 5.80
C PRO A 1 -17.39 -11.82 4.73
N LEU A 2 -17.13 -10.53 4.97
CA LEU A 2 -16.52 -9.61 3.98
C LEU A 2 -15.19 -9.07 4.51
N TRP A 3 -14.19 -9.00 3.63
CA TRP A 3 -12.84 -8.51 3.95
C TRP A 3 -12.48 -7.38 3.00
N THR A 4 -11.78 -6.37 3.53
CA THR A 4 -11.36 -5.20 2.75
C THR A 4 -10.06 -5.45 2.01
N GLY A 5 -9.83 -4.71 0.92
CA GLY A 5 -8.54 -4.75 0.21
C GLY A 5 -7.35 -4.32 1.09
N LYS A 6 -7.59 -3.47 2.09
CA LYS A 6 -6.57 -3.04 3.07
C LYS A 6 -6.11 -4.20 3.97
N GLN A 7 -7.06 -5.05 4.39
CA GLN A 7 -6.73 -6.26 5.15
C GLN A 7 -5.92 -7.24 4.31
N VAL A 8 -6.30 -7.47 3.06
CA VAL A 8 -5.53 -8.33 2.12
C VAL A 8 -4.11 -7.78 1.92
N PHE A 9 -3.97 -6.47 1.76
CA PHE A 9 -2.66 -5.84 1.62
C PHE A 9 -1.78 -6.01 2.87
N SER A 10 -2.38 -5.94 4.06
CA SER A 10 -1.65 -6.11 5.34
C SER A 10 -1.05 -7.51 5.47
N VAL A 11 -1.69 -8.54 4.91
CA VAL A 11 -1.17 -9.92 4.87
C VAL A 11 0.09 -10.02 3.99
N LEU A 12 0.23 -9.20 2.94
CA LEU A 12 1.44 -9.20 2.11
C LEU A 12 2.66 -8.71 2.89
N LEU A 13 2.45 -7.77 3.80
CA LEU A 13 3.47 -7.23 4.69
C LEU A 13 3.85 -8.22 5.78
N ARG A 14 2.84 -8.72 6.50
CA ARG A 14 3.02 -9.64 7.62
C ARG A 14 2.11 -10.86 7.46
N PRO A 15 2.58 -11.92 6.80
CA PRO A 15 1.74 -13.08 6.46
C PRO A 15 1.29 -13.91 7.66
N ASN A 16 2.06 -13.90 8.74
CA ASN A 16 1.81 -14.70 9.93
C ASN A 16 2.38 -14.02 11.18
N ARG A 17 2.00 -14.51 12.37
CA ARG A 17 2.44 -13.96 13.65
C ARG A 17 3.95 -14.11 13.91
N LYS A 18 4.59 -15.12 13.29
CA LYS A 18 6.03 -15.38 13.43
C LYS A 18 6.88 -14.36 12.64
N SER A 19 6.30 -13.69 11.65
CA SER A 19 6.97 -12.62 10.92
C SER A 19 7.23 -11.44 11.86
N THR A 20 8.50 -11.04 11.93
CA THR A 20 9.04 -9.93 12.72
C THR A 20 8.92 -8.59 12.00
N VAL A 21 8.37 -8.56 10.79
CA VAL A 21 8.21 -7.34 9.98
C VAL A 21 7.10 -6.49 10.60
N ILE A 22 7.51 -5.46 11.34
CA ILE A 22 6.62 -4.48 11.99
C ILE A 22 6.95 -3.09 11.44
N VAL A 23 6.11 -2.58 10.55
CA VAL A 23 6.26 -1.24 9.97
C VAL A 23 5.21 -0.27 10.50
N ASN A 24 5.67 0.95 10.78
CA ASN A 24 4.83 2.05 11.25
C ASN A 24 5.24 3.32 10.51
N PHE A 25 4.34 3.88 9.69
CA PHE A 25 4.57 5.17 9.06
C PHE A 25 3.27 5.79 8.58
N GLU A 26 3.32 7.10 8.35
CA GLU A 26 2.22 7.85 7.76
C GLU A 26 2.76 8.69 6.60
N THR A 27 2.01 8.75 5.50
CA THR A 27 2.39 9.57 4.35
C THR A 27 1.17 10.12 3.61
N LYS A 28 1.36 11.25 2.92
CA LYS A 28 0.33 11.91 2.12
C LYS A 28 0.45 11.46 0.67
N GLU A 29 -0.61 10.85 0.13
CA GLU A 29 -0.68 10.54 -1.29
C GLU A 29 -1.04 11.74 -2.16
N LYS A 30 -0.88 11.62 -3.49
CA LYS A 30 -1.14 12.71 -4.45
C LYS A 30 -2.60 13.18 -4.44
N ASN A 31 -3.54 12.28 -4.17
CA ASN A 31 -4.98 12.55 -4.10
C ASN A 31 -5.43 13.13 -2.74
N TYR A 32 -4.53 13.34 -1.78
CA TYR A 32 -4.86 13.93 -0.49
C TYR A 32 -5.32 15.38 -0.64
N LEU A 33 -6.52 15.69 -0.14
CA LEU A 33 -7.06 17.05 -0.11
C LEU A 33 -6.46 17.79 1.10
N SER A 34 -5.37 18.53 0.84
CA SER A 34 -4.62 19.28 1.85
C SER A 34 -5.45 20.28 2.63
N ASP A 35 -6.44 20.87 1.96
CA ASP A 35 -7.15 22.08 2.43
C ASP A 35 -8.06 21.77 3.61
N LEU A 36 -8.52 20.52 3.71
CA LEU A 36 -9.39 20.07 4.80
C LEU A 36 -8.60 19.73 6.08
N LYS A 37 -7.27 19.55 6.01
CA LYS A 37 -6.41 19.10 7.13
C LYS A 37 -6.94 17.85 7.88
N ARG A 38 -7.75 17.03 7.21
CA ARG A 38 -8.53 15.94 7.83
C ARG A 38 -7.76 14.62 8.05
N LYS A 39 -6.45 14.54 7.76
CA LYS A 39 -5.60 13.33 7.90
C LYS A 39 -6.37 12.06 7.47
N HIS A 40 -6.64 11.13 8.40
CA HIS A 40 -7.34 9.87 8.16
C HIS A 40 -8.77 10.03 7.61
N PHE A 41 -9.42 11.16 7.83
CA PHE A 41 -10.79 11.45 7.38
C PHE A 41 -10.82 12.17 6.02
N CYS A 42 -9.80 11.97 5.18
CA CYS A 42 -9.78 12.50 3.82
C CYS A 42 -10.87 11.81 2.97
N PRO A 43 -11.80 12.55 2.33
CA PRO A 43 -12.85 11.95 1.49
C PRO A 43 -12.32 11.11 0.33
N LYS A 44 -11.12 11.45 -0.17
CA LYS A 44 -10.41 10.71 -1.24
C LYS A 44 -9.50 9.59 -0.72
N ASP A 45 -9.52 9.31 0.58
CA ASP A 45 -8.66 8.32 1.23
C ASP A 45 -7.17 8.53 0.94
N GLY A 46 -6.70 9.78 0.90
CA GLY A 46 -5.32 10.11 0.51
C GLY A 46 -4.29 10.13 1.65
N TRP A 47 -4.69 9.81 2.89
CA TRP A 47 -3.76 9.74 4.03
C TRP A 47 -3.46 8.29 4.37
N VAL A 48 -2.26 7.85 3.98
CA VAL A 48 -1.81 6.49 4.19
C VAL A 48 -1.24 6.35 5.58
N CYS A 49 -1.77 5.41 6.35
CA CYS A 49 -1.35 5.12 7.71
C CYS A 49 -1.15 3.61 7.88
N PHE A 50 0.09 3.23 8.13
CA PHE A 50 0.45 1.88 8.55
C PHE A 50 0.75 1.88 10.05
N ARG A 51 0.09 0.97 10.77
CA ARG A 51 0.33 0.74 12.20
C ARG A 51 0.48 -0.76 12.44
N ASN A 52 1.59 -1.17 13.04
CA ASN A 52 1.91 -2.58 13.31
C ASN A 52 1.83 -3.48 12.07
N SER A 53 2.28 -3.00 10.91
CA SER A 53 2.15 -3.65 9.60
C SER A 53 0.72 -3.81 9.06
N GLU A 54 -0.25 -3.11 9.63
CA GLU A 54 -1.63 -3.06 9.16
C GLU A 54 -1.95 -1.72 8.49
N LEU A 55 -2.62 -1.76 7.35
CA LEU A 55 -3.08 -0.59 6.61
C LEU A 55 -4.41 -0.09 7.19
N ILE A 56 -4.34 0.94 8.03
CA ILE A 56 -5.50 1.49 8.74
C ILE A 56 -6.31 2.43 7.86
N SER A 57 -5.62 3.36 7.18
CA SER A 57 -6.25 4.34 6.27
C SER A 57 -5.39 4.56 5.03
N GLY A 58 -6.00 5.03 3.96
CA GLY A 58 -5.31 5.46 2.76
C GLY A 58 -5.34 4.48 1.60
N ASN A 59 -5.30 5.02 0.39
CA ASN A 59 -5.08 4.27 -0.83
C ASN A 59 -3.59 4.15 -1.13
N ILE A 60 -3.16 2.98 -1.60
CA ILE A 60 -1.76 2.73 -1.93
C ILE A 60 -1.50 3.17 -3.38
N ALA A 61 -0.63 4.15 -3.57
CA ALA A 61 -0.24 4.65 -4.89
C ALA A 61 1.27 4.95 -4.96
N LYS A 62 1.67 5.80 -5.92
CA LYS A 62 3.08 6.03 -6.25
C LYS A 62 3.90 6.58 -5.09
N LYS A 63 3.38 7.42 -4.20
CA LYS A 63 4.20 7.92 -3.07
C LYS A 63 4.40 6.86 -1.99
N THR A 64 3.51 5.88 -1.91
CA THR A 64 3.58 4.82 -0.92
C THR A 64 4.46 3.66 -1.38
N ILE A 65 4.34 3.19 -2.62
CA ILE A 65 5.11 2.04 -3.14
C ILE A 65 6.17 2.43 -4.18
N GLY A 66 6.09 3.61 -4.78
CA GLY A 66 6.98 4.01 -5.88
C GLY A 66 8.39 4.43 -5.46
N ASP A 67 9.19 4.69 -6.48
CA ASP A 67 10.62 5.00 -6.47
C ASP A 67 11.00 6.37 -5.85
N GLY A 68 10.08 7.33 -5.84
CA GLY A 68 10.40 8.72 -5.51
C GLY A 68 10.23 9.14 -4.04
N SER A 69 9.79 8.24 -3.14
CA SER A 69 9.40 8.62 -1.78
C SER A 69 10.31 8.04 -0.70
N LYS A 70 11.05 8.93 -0.02
CA LYS A 70 11.82 8.60 1.20
C LYS A 70 10.95 8.33 2.43
N THR A 71 9.62 8.43 2.29
CA THR A 71 8.65 8.09 3.34
C THR A 71 7.72 6.95 2.92
N GLY A 72 7.99 6.31 1.78
CA GLY A 72 7.20 5.20 1.26
C GLY A 72 7.46 3.88 1.98
N LEU A 73 6.54 2.94 1.79
CA LEU A 73 6.55 1.60 2.36
C LEU A 73 7.84 0.84 2.05
N LEU A 74 8.27 0.84 0.78
CA LEU A 74 9.47 0.09 0.37
C LEU A 74 10.73 0.64 1.05
N TYR A 75 10.83 1.97 1.19
CA TYR A 75 11.94 2.59 1.89
C TYR A 75 11.93 2.27 3.39
N VAL A 76 10.75 2.34 4.04
CA VAL A 76 10.59 2.00 5.45
C VAL A 76 10.93 0.52 5.70
N LEU A 77 10.47 -0.39 4.84
CA LEU A 77 10.81 -1.80 4.92
C LEU A 77 12.32 -2.04 4.80
N LEU A 78 12.97 -1.41 3.82
CA LEU A 78 14.40 -1.55 3.61
C LEU A 78 15.21 -1.03 4.80
N ARG A 79 14.82 0.12 5.35
CA ARG A 79 15.50 0.77 6.48
C ARG A 79 15.29 0.02 7.80
N ASP A 80 14.06 -0.40 8.09
CA ASP A 80 13.68 -0.90 9.42
C ASP A 80 13.68 -2.43 9.51
N CYS A 81 13.50 -3.15 8.39
CA CYS A 81 13.41 -4.61 8.35
C CYS A 81 14.50 -5.26 7.48
N GLY A 82 15.30 -4.48 6.74
CA GLY A 82 16.38 -4.99 5.90
C GLY A 82 15.94 -5.40 4.49
N GLU A 83 16.93 -5.68 3.66
CA GLU A 83 16.79 -5.91 2.22
C GLU A 83 16.03 -7.19 1.87
N GLU A 84 16.25 -8.28 2.60
CA GLU A 84 15.60 -9.57 2.34
C GLU A 84 14.08 -9.47 2.51
N HIS A 85 13.62 -8.80 3.57
CA HIS A 85 12.19 -8.60 3.81
C HIS A 85 11.55 -7.64 2.79
N ALA A 86 12.26 -6.59 2.38
CA ALA A 86 11.81 -5.69 1.33
C ALA A 86 11.67 -6.41 -0.01
N ALA A 87 12.67 -7.21 -0.41
CA ALA A 87 12.65 -8.01 -1.63
C ALA A 87 11.52 -9.05 -1.60
N SER A 88 11.36 -9.76 -0.47
CA SER A 88 10.28 -10.73 -0.28
C SER A 88 8.89 -10.09 -0.39
N PHE A 89 8.70 -8.90 0.17
CA PHE A 89 7.47 -8.13 0.02
C PHE A 89 7.21 -7.76 -1.45
N MET A 90 8.22 -7.26 -2.17
CA MET A 90 8.10 -6.89 -3.58
C MET A 90 7.73 -8.09 -4.47
N ASP A 91 8.30 -9.27 -4.22
CA ASP A 91 7.97 -10.49 -4.95
C ASP A 91 6.49 -10.90 -4.72
N ARG A 92 6.04 -10.89 -3.46
CA ARG A 92 4.64 -11.16 -3.11
C ARG A 92 3.69 -10.16 -3.75
N PHE A 93 4.02 -8.87 -3.68
CA PHE A 93 3.21 -7.80 -4.25
C PHE A 93 3.11 -7.91 -5.77
N SER A 94 4.23 -8.16 -6.46
CA SER A 94 4.26 -8.34 -7.92
C SER A 94 3.39 -9.52 -8.36
N LYS A 95 3.52 -10.67 -7.69
CA LYS A 95 2.71 -11.86 -7.98
C LYS A 95 1.22 -11.63 -7.79
N LEU A 96 0.82 -10.85 -6.79
CA LEU A 96 -0.57 -10.48 -6.56
C LEU A 96 -1.08 -9.56 -7.69
N CYS A 97 -0.36 -8.48 -7.98
CA CYS A 97 -0.76 -7.51 -9.00
C CYS A 97 -0.93 -8.14 -10.37
N SER A 98 0.03 -8.97 -10.83
CA SER A 98 -0.05 -9.63 -12.13
C SER A 98 -1.29 -10.52 -12.29
N ARG A 99 -1.63 -11.31 -11.25
CA ARG A 99 -2.78 -12.22 -11.30
C ARG A 99 -4.11 -11.47 -11.13
N PHE A 100 -4.15 -10.53 -10.19
CA PHE A 100 -5.37 -9.80 -9.87
C PHE A 100 -5.82 -8.91 -11.02
N PHE A 101 -4.91 -8.11 -11.58
CA PHE A 101 -5.26 -7.23 -12.71
C PHE A 101 -5.39 -7.99 -14.02
N GLY A 102 -4.50 -8.97 -14.28
CA GLY A 102 -4.46 -9.67 -15.56
C GLY A 102 -5.63 -10.62 -15.79
N PHE A 103 -6.07 -11.36 -14.76
CA PHE A 103 -7.05 -12.43 -14.93
C PHE A 103 -8.39 -12.17 -14.23
N HIS A 104 -8.38 -11.52 -13.07
CA HIS A 104 -9.58 -11.47 -12.21
C HIS A 104 -10.37 -10.16 -12.30
N LYS A 105 -9.70 -9.00 -12.23
CA LYS A 105 -10.37 -7.71 -12.19
C LYS A 105 -10.72 -7.18 -13.58
N GLY A 106 -9.79 -7.34 -14.53
CA GLY A 106 -9.84 -6.68 -15.82
C GLY A 106 -9.62 -5.17 -15.70
N PHE A 107 -8.79 -4.63 -16.59
CA PHE A 107 -8.59 -3.19 -16.73
C PHE A 107 -8.31 -2.88 -18.20
N SER A 108 -9.07 -1.97 -18.78
CA SER A 108 -8.99 -1.59 -20.19
C SER A 108 -9.28 -0.08 -20.33
N ILE A 109 -8.87 0.49 -21.45
CA ILE A 109 -9.12 1.89 -21.82
C ILE A 109 -9.83 1.88 -23.18
N GLY A 110 -10.97 2.57 -23.25
CA GLY A 110 -11.78 2.66 -24.46
C GLY A 110 -11.75 4.06 -25.09
N ILE A 111 -12.38 4.19 -26.27
CA ILE A 111 -12.52 5.49 -26.95
C ILE A 111 -13.37 6.49 -26.14
N SER A 112 -14.24 6.02 -25.25
CA SER A 112 -15.05 6.85 -24.37
C SER A 112 -14.27 7.52 -23.24
N ASP A 113 -13.03 7.09 -22.97
CA ASP A 113 -12.22 7.57 -21.84
C ASP A 113 -11.24 8.69 -22.25
N VAL A 114 -11.17 9.03 -23.55
CA VAL A 114 -10.33 10.08 -24.13
C VAL A 114 -11.12 11.37 -24.28
#